data_AF-A0A317E0A7-F1
#
_entry.id   AF-A0A317E0A7-F1
#
_cell.length_a   1.000
_cell.length_b   1.000
_cell.length_c   1.000
_cell.angle_alpha   90.00
_cell.angle_beta   90.00
_cell.angle_gamma   90.00
#
_symmetry.space_group_name_H-M   'P 1'
#
loop_
_entity.id
_entity.type
_entity.pdbx_description
1 polymer ?
#
loop_
_entity_poly.entity_id
_entity_poly.type
_entity_poly.pdbx_seq_one_letter_code
_entity_poly.pdbx_strand_id
1 'polypeptide(L)'
;MAALATIAPKLSKLITRLATDHDGEVLATVAAIRRTLESAGLDLHALAEALGDPKTEAKEPATWCELATWCRNQGQTGLSLKEFVFVSDMADRLILDAEPTEKQAAWLRAIYAKLKKGLAH
;
A
#
# COMPACT_ATOMS: atom_id res chain seq x y z
N MET A 1 -14.39 11.79 -1.69
CA MET A 1 -13.83 12.32 -2.96
C MET A 1 -14.32 13.72 -3.35
N ALA A 2 -15.61 14.07 -3.23
CA ALA A 2 -16.12 15.39 -3.64
C ALA A 2 -15.41 16.59 -2.98
N ALA A 3 -15.10 16.50 -1.68
CA ALA A 3 -14.40 17.56 -0.95
C ALA A 3 -12.94 17.78 -1.42
N LEU A 4 -12.26 16.75 -1.90
CA LEU A 4 -10.90 16.91 -2.43
C LEU A 4 -10.90 17.54 -3.81
N ALA A 5 -11.88 17.19 -4.65
CA ALA A 5 -12.01 17.71 -6.01
C ALA A 5 -12.13 19.25 -6.03
N THR A 6 -12.74 19.87 -5.02
CA THR A 6 -12.90 21.33 -4.94
C THR A 6 -11.59 22.07 -4.66
N ILE A 7 -10.62 21.42 -3.99
CA ILE A 7 -9.33 22.01 -3.62
C ILE A 7 -8.16 21.45 -4.44
N ALA A 8 -8.38 20.41 -5.25
CA ALA A 8 -7.36 19.75 -6.07
C ALA A 8 -6.52 20.70 -6.95
N PRO A 9 -7.09 21.72 -7.63
CA PRO A 9 -6.29 22.66 -8.42
C PRO A 9 -5.32 23.50 -7.58
N LYS A 10 -5.70 23.82 -6.33
CA LYS A 10 -4.84 24.56 -5.38
C LYS A 10 -3.73 23.66 -4.86
N LEU A 11 -4.08 22.43 -4.48
CA LEU A 11 -3.12 21.43 -4.01
C LEU A 11 -2.08 21.11 -5.08
N SER A 12 -2.48 20.93 -6.34
CA SER A 12 -1.53 20.69 -7.45
C SER A 12 -0.45 21.78 -7.53
N LYS A 13 -0.85 23.07 -7.47
CA LYS A 13 0.09 24.20 -7.48
C LYS A 13 1.01 24.21 -6.25
N LEU A 14 0.47 23.95 -5.06
CA LEU A 14 1.24 23.94 -3.82
C LEU A 14 2.24 22.78 -3.78
N ILE A 15 1.83 21.59 -4.23
CA ILE A 15 2.70 20.41 -4.28
C ILE A 15 3.88 20.66 -5.23
N THR A 16 3.65 21.26 -6.41
CA THR A 16 4.75 21.61 -7.32
C THR A 16 5.73 22.63 -6.70
N ARG A 17 5.26 23.56 -5.86
CA ARG A 17 6.13 24.52 -5.17
C ARG A 17 7.08 23.89 -4.14
N LEU A 18 6.84 22.65 -3.72
CA LEU A 18 7.77 21.92 -2.85
C LEU A 18 9.10 21.58 -3.54
N ALA A 19 9.20 21.72 -4.86
CA ALA A 19 10.43 21.51 -5.63
C ALA A 19 11.45 22.66 -5.54
N THR A 20 11.21 23.66 -4.68
CA THR A 20 12.17 24.76 -4.42
C THR A 20 13.33 24.29 -3.54
N ASP A 21 14.54 24.81 -3.77
CA ASP A 21 15.75 24.52 -2.98
C ASP A 21 15.85 25.37 -1.69
N HIS A 22 14.82 26.17 -1.39
CA HIS A 22 14.80 27.06 -0.23
C HIS A 22 13.94 26.47 0.89
N ASP A 23 14.58 26.02 1.97
CA ASP A 23 13.91 25.37 3.12
C ASP A 23 12.74 26.21 3.69
N GLY A 24 12.92 27.54 3.79
CA GLY A 24 11.87 28.43 4.28
C GLY A 24 10.62 28.44 3.39
N GLU A 25 10.80 28.32 2.07
CA GLU A 25 9.68 28.21 1.13
C GLU A 25 9.02 26.83 1.19
N VAL A 26 9.80 25.77 1.40
CA VAL A 26 9.27 24.41 1.61
C VAL A 26 8.37 24.39 2.84
N LEU A 27 8.85 24.86 3.99
CA LEU A 27 8.05 24.89 5.23
C LEU A 27 6.79 25.75 5.11
N ALA A 28 6.89 26.92 4.46
CA ALA A 28 5.75 27.78 4.20
C ALA A 28 4.71 27.10 3.29
N THR A 29 5.18 26.34 2.29
CA THR A 29 4.33 25.61 1.35
C THR A 29 3.65 24.42 2.03
N VAL A 30 4.36 23.66 2.88
CA VAL A 30 3.77 22.60 3.70
C VAL A 30 2.65 23.15 4.60
N ALA A 31 2.89 24.29 5.26
CA ALA A 31 1.88 24.94 6.08
C ALA A 31 0.65 25.39 5.26
N ALA A 32 0.87 25.86 4.03
CA ALA A 32 -0.22 26.24 3.11
C ALA A 32 -1.03 25.02 2.64
N ILE A 33 -0.38 23.87 2.38
CA ILE A 33 -1.05 22.61 2.04
C ILE A 33 -1.97 22.19 3.19
N ARG A 34 -1.47 22.17 4.43
CA ARG A 34 -2.27 21.80 5.61
C ARG A 34 -3.52 22.67 5.75
N ARG A 35 -3.37 24.01 5.68
CA ARG A 35 -4.52 24.93 5.75
C ARG A 35 -5.52 24.71 4.62
N THR A 36 -5.04 24.38 3.42
CA THR A 36 -5.90 24.12 2.26
C THR A 36 -6.73 22.85 2.46
N LEU A 37 -6.13 21.79 3.00
CA LEU A 37 -6.83 20.55 3.35
C LEU A 37 -7.84 20.79 4.48
N GLU A 38 -7.42 21.47 5.55
CA GLU A 38 -8.26 21.82 6.69
C GLU A 38 -9.49 22.64 6.26
N SER A 39 -9.36 23.52 5.25
CA SER A 39 -10.48 24.29 4.70
C SER A 39 -11.58 23.45 4.07
N ALA A 40 -11.28 22.21 3.68
CA ALA A 40 -12.21 21.22 3.14
C ALA A 40 -12.57 20.12 4.16
N GLY A 41 -12.15 20.25 5.42
CA GLY A 41 -12.34 19.23 6.45
C GLY A 41 -11.48 17.97 6.24
N LEU A 42 -10.36 18.10 5.52
CA LEU A 42 -9.44 17.01 5.20
C LEU A 42 -8.10 17.21 5.91
N ASP A 43 -7.30 16.16 5.95
CA ASP A 43 -5.92 16.18 6.45
C ASP A 43 -4.95 15.52 5.45
N LEU A 44 -3.69 15.38 5.85
CA LEU A 44 -2.65 14.75 5.03
C LEU A 44 -2.89 13.25 4.83
N HIS A 45 -3.58 12.57 5.76
CA HIS A 45 -3.94 11.15 5.59
C HIS A 45 -4.99 11.00 4.49
N ALA A 46 -6.03 11.83 4.50
CA ALA A 46 -7.04 11.84 3.45
C ALA A 46 -6.47 12.20 2.08
N LEU A 47 -5.47 13.09 2.03
CA LEU A 47 -4.72 13.37 0.80
C LEU A 47 -3.92 12.15 0.34
N ALA A 48 -3.20 11.48 1.25
CA ALA A 48 -2.42 10.28 0.93
C ALA A 48 -3.31 9.14 0.43
N GLU A 49 -4.46 8.91 1.04
CA GLU A 49 -5.46 7.92 0.60
C GLU A 49 -5.95 8.22 -0.83
N ALA A 50 -6.19 9.49 -1.14
CA ALA A 50 -6.67 9.89 -2.46
C ALA A 50 -5.59 9.87 -3.56
N LEU A 51 -4.32 10.02 -3.20
CA LEU A 51 -3.18 9.82 -4.11
C LEU A 51 -2.80 8.34 -4.24
N GLY A 52 -3.13 7.55 -3.22
CA GLY A 52 -2.97 6.11 -3.25
C GLY A 52 -3.78 5.52 -4.39
N ASP A 53 -3.16 4.57 -5.09
CA ASP A 53 -3.90 3.71 -6.01
C ASP A 53 -4.98 2.97 -5.18
N PRO A 54 -6.26 2.94 -5.57
CA PRO A 54 -7.30 2.19 -4.85
C PRO A 54 -7.00 0.69 -4.74
N LYS A 55 -5.93 0.20 -5.37
CA LYS A 55 -5.39 -1.16 -5.26
C LYS A 55 -4.44 -1.37 -4.06
N THR A 56 -4.11 -0.33 -3.29
CA THR A 56 -3.23 -0.42 -2.12
C THR A 56 -3.97 -0.72 -0.82
N GLU A 57 -5.30 -0.76 -0.84
CA GLU A 57 -5.98 -1.70 0.04
C GLU A 57 -5.81 -3.08 -0.59
N ALA A 58 -4.79 -3.82 -0.16
CA ALA A 58 -4.71 -5.24 -0.45
C ALA A 58 -5.95 -5.93 0.14
N LYS A 59 -7.03 -5.94 -0.65
CA LYS A 59 -8.12 -6.90 -0.58
C LYS A 59 -7.46 -8.27 -0.45
N GLU A 60 -8.02 -9.13 0.40
CA GLU A 60 -7.56 -10.51 0.44
C GLU A 60 -7.47 -11.03 -1.00
N PRO A 61 -6.31 -11.56 -1.42
CA PRO A 61 -6.15 -12.15 -2.73
C PRO A 61 -7.30 -13.11 -3.02
N ALA A 62 -7.96 -12.93 -4.16
CA ALA A 62 -9.21 -13.62 -4.47
C ALA A 62 -8.97 -15.13 -4.70
N THR A 63 -7.74 -15.50 -5.01
CA THR A 63 -7.31 -16.88 -5.22
C THR A 63 -6.07 -17.23 -4.40
N TRP A 64 -5.86 -18.52 -4.19
CA TRP A 64 -4.67 -19.03 -3.52
C TRP A 64 -3.38 -18.73 -4.29
N CYS A 65 -3.44 -18.73 -5.63
CA CYS A 65 -2.33 -18.36 -6.49
C CYS A 65 -1.92 -16.90 -6.28
N GLU A 66 -2.90 -16.00 -6.21
CA GLU A 66 -2.64 -14.59 -5.94
C GLU A 66 -2.06 -14.39 -4.54
N LEU A 67 -2.54 -15.13 -3.53
CA LEU A 67 -2.01 -15.08 -2.16
C LEU A 67 -0.55 -15.53 -2.10
N ALA A 68 -0.21 -16.63 -2.75
CA ALA A 68 1.17 -17.14 -2.82
C ALA A 68 2.09 -16.21 -3.60
N THR A 69 1.62 -15.69 -4.74
CA THR A 69 2.38 -14.74 -5.58
C THR A 69 2.65 -13.43 -4.83
N TRP A 70 1.65 -12.92 -4.12
CA TRP A 70 1.81 -11.72 -3.29
C TRP A 70 2.85 -11.95 -2.19
N CYS A 71 2.76 -13.05 -1.44
CA CYS A 71 3.73 -13.38 -0.39
C CYS A 71 5.15 -13.54 -0.94
N ARG A 72 5.32 -14.16 -2.12
CA ARG A 72 6.63 -14.30 -2.79
C ARG A 72 7.23 -12.93 -3.14
N ASN A 73 6.42 -12.03 -3.70
CA ASN A 73 6.90 -10.73 -4.18
C ASN A 73 7.20 -9.76 -3.03
N GLN A 74 6.37 -9.75 -1.98
CA GLN A 74 6.55 -8.89 -0.81
C GLN A 74 7.56 -9.45 0.21
N GLY A 75 7.82 -10.76 0.15
CA GLY A 75 8.63 -11.47 1.12
C GLY A 75 10.15 -11.42 0.92
N GLN A 76 10.65 -10.70 -0.09
CA GLN A 76 12.07 -10.74 -0.48
C GLN A 76 13.05 -10.35 0.65
N THR A 77 12.62 -9.53 1.61
CA THR A 77 13.44 -9.11 2.75
C THR A 77 12.88 -9.53 4.12
N GLY A 78 11.61 -9.96 4.17
CA GLY A 78 10.87 -10.25 5.41
C GLY A 78 10.58 -11.74 5.67
N LEU A 79 10.88 -12.62 4.71
CA LEU A 79 10.69 -14.06 4.86
C LEU A 79 12.01 -14.77 5.16
N SER A 80 11.94 -15.79 6.01
CA SER A 80 12.98 -16.79 6.11
C SER A 80 13.10 -17.59 4.82
N LEU A 81 14.26 -18.20 4.57
CA LEU A 81 14.49 -19.05 3.40
C LEU A 81 13.40 -20.14 3.24
N LYS A 82 12.98 -20.75 4.36
CA LYS A 82 11.93 -21.79 4.35
C LYS A 82 10.57 -21.23 3.91
N GLU A 83 10.18 -20.06 4.42
CA GLU A 83 8.93 -19.40 4.04
C GLU A 83 8.98 -18.97 2.56
N PHE A 84 10.10 -18.42 2.11
CA PHE A 84 10.30 -17.99 0.72
C PHE A 84 10.20 -19.16 -0.28
N VAL A 85 10.87 -20.28 0.01
CA VAL A 85 10.79 -21.50 -0.81
C VAL A 85 9.36 -22.04 -0.84
N PHE A 86 8.67 -22.05 0.30
CA PHE A 86 7.29 -22.51 0.38
C PHE A 86 6.33 -21.66 -0.46
N VAL A 87 6.37 -20.32 -0.34
CA VAL A 87 5.46 -19.47 -1.11
C VAL A 87 5.79 -19.47 -2.60
N SER A 88 7.05 -19.70 -2.97
CA SER A 88 7.45 -19.86 -4.38
C SER A 88 6.88 -21.14 -4.97
N ASP A 89 6.98 -22.27 -4.26
CA ASP A 89 6.37 -23.54 -4.66
C ASP A 89 4.84 -23.45 -4.76
N MET A 90 4.18 -22.76 -3.83
CA MET A 90 2.73 -22.52 -3.88
C MET A 90 2.33 -21.59 -5.04
N ALA A 91 3.13 -20.57 -5.35
CA ALA A 91 2.84 -19.68 -6.47
C ALA A 91 2.89 -20.42 -7.81
N ASP A 92 3.78 -21.41 -7.94
CA ASP A 92 3.93 -22.18 -9.18
C ASP A 92 2.87 -23.29 -9.29
N ARG A 93 2.45 -23.90 -8.18
CA ARG A 93 1.49 -25.03 -8.18
C ARG A 93 0.02 -24.63 -8.29
N LEU A 94 -0.34 -23.40 -7.90
CA LEU A 94 -1.75 -23.00 -7.74
C LEU A 94 -2.31 -22.22 -8.95
N ILE A 95 -1.57 -22.15 -10.08
CA ILE A 95 -1.87 -21.33 -11.27
C ILE A 95 -3.20 -21.68 -11.97
N LEU A 96 -3.72 -22.90 -11.80
CA LEU A 96 -4.95 -23.40 -12.46
C LEU A 96 -6.07 -23.72 -11.45
N ASP A 97 -6.35 -22.80 -10.51
CA ASP A 97 -7.36 -22.97 -9.45
C ASP A 97 -7.19 -24.24 -8.61
N ALA A 98 -5.97 -24.77 -8.55
CA ALA A 98 -5.66 -25.88 -7.66
C ALA A 98 -5.78 -25.39 -6.20
N GLU A 99 -6.30 -26.27 -5.33
CA GLU A 99 -6.46 -25.95 -3.92
C GLU A 99 -5.29 -26.51 -3.11
N PRO A 100 -4.67 -25.68 -2.23
CA PRO A 100 -3.72 -26.18 -1.27
C PRO A 100 -4.43 -27.05 -0.22
N THR A 101 -3.73 -28.01 0.36
CA THR A 101 -4.23 -28.74 1.53
C THR A 101 -4.52 -27.79 2.69
N GLU A 102 -5.40 -28.18 3.63
CA GLU A 102 -5.74 -27.35 4.79
C GLU A 102 -4.52 -26.82 5.56
N LYS A 103 -3.48 -27.65 5.70
CA LYS A 103 -2.22 -27.27 6.37
C LYS A 103 -1.44 -26.24 5.56
N GLN A 104 -1.36 -26.40 4.24
CA GLN A 104 -0.70 -25.44 3.35
C GLN A 104 -1.45 -24.11 3.32
N ALA A 105 -2.78 -24.15 3.22
CA ALA A 105 -3.68 -23.01 3.31
C ALA A 105 -3.47 -22.22 4.61
N ALA A 106 -3.48 -22.89 5.76
CA ALA A 106 -3.27 -22.27 7.06
C ALA A 106 -1.88 -21.61 7.14
N TRP A 107 -0.84 -22.29 6.64
CA TRP A 107 0.52 -21.76 6.69
C TRP A 107 0.72 -20.57 5.76
N LEU A 108 0.12 -20.60 4.56
CA LEU A 108 0.16 -19.49 3.60
C LEU A 108 -0.53 -18.24 4.17
N ARG A 109 -1.69 -18.40 4.83
CA ARG A 109 -2.37 -17.29 5.53
C ARG A 109 -1.55 -16.73 6.69
N ALA A 110 -0.85 -17.58 7.44
CA ALA A 110 0.02 -17.12 8.52
C ALA A 110 1.19 -16.27 8.00
N ILE A 111 1.79 -16.67 6.87
CA ILE A 111 2.84 -15.90 6.20
C ILE A 111 2.30 -14.56 5.69
N TYR A 112 1.11 -14.56 5.08
CA TYR A 112 0.44 -13.34 4.63
C TYR A 112 0.19 -12.37 5.79
N ALA A 113 -0.36 -12.85 6.91
CA ALA A 113 -0.62 -12.03 8.10
C ALA A 113 0.68 -11.45 8.70
N LYS A 114 1.76 -12.24 8.73
CA LYS A 114 3.08 -11.79 9.17
C LYS A 114 3.60 -10.64 8.32
N LEU A 115 3.54 -10.77 6.99
CA LEU A 115 3.99 -9.72 6.06
C LEU A 115 3.12 -8.46 6.17
N LYS A 116 1.79 -8.61 6.23
CA LYS A 116 0.85 -7.50 6.45
C LYS A 116 1.14 -6.73 7.73
N LYS A 117 1.45 -7.42 8.84
CA LYS A 117 1.81 -6.77 10.11
C LYS A 117 3.14 -6.03 10.01
N GLY A 118 4.11 -6.58 9.27
CA GLY A 118 5.41 -5.93 9.04
C GLY A 118 5.33 -4.66 8.18
N LEU A 119 4.32 -4.56 7.30
CA LEU A 119 4.07 -3.38 6.44
C LEU A 119 3.30 -2.25 7.14
N ALA A 120 2.69 -2.52 8.31
CA ALA A 120 1.88 -1.55 9.05
C ALA A 120 2.67 -0.73 10.09
N HIS A 121 4.00 -0.88 10.11
CA HIS A 121 4.96 -0.17 10.97
C HIS A 121 5.98 0.58 10.10
#